data_AF-A0A951KLE3-F1
#
_entry.id   AF-A0A951KLE3-F1
#
_cell.length_a   1.000
_cell.length_b   1.000
_cell.length_c   1.000
_cell.angle_alpha   90.00
_cell.angle_beta   90.00
_cell.angle_gamma   90.00
#
_symmetry.space_group_name_H-M   'P 1'
#
loop_
_entity.id
_entity.type
_entity.pdbx_description
1 polymer ?
#
loop_
_entity_poly.entity_id
_entity_poly.type
_entity_poly.pdbx_seq_one_letter_code
_entity_poly.pdbx_strand_id
1 'polypeptide(L)'
;MDIVGDRLFVEVPGGKTHELPPLLVKTVPEVKRLDKMMGVAAEIIEQEDMVPPLAADLIAAEETVERRKMDLALNLVDQYLGLLSHWHWGDAVVEWIRQCEITFGARVELRNLLRSDVWPHAGRSSFVTLLEDKAVKTEGVRLEKAVGLRLAFRQMPPIRCCSDQFLFYLNNSVAQSAYRTWLNMTPNPISSLPPERFRFQIVNMSLDVH
;
A
#
# COMPACT_ATOMS: atom_id res chain seq x y z
N MET A 1 -18.51 23.93 11.97
CA MET A 1 -17.90 23.21 10.83
C MET A 1 -16.79 24.10 10.34
N ASP A 2 -15.54 23.71 10.55
CA ASP A 2 -14.40 24.48 10.06
C ASP A 2 -14.04 23.98 8.65
N ILE A 3 -14.22 24.86 7.67
CA ILE A 3 -13.84 24.61 6.28
C ILE A 3 -12.41 25.09 6.12
N VAL A 4 -11.46 24.15 6.06
CA VAL A 4 -10.08 24.43 5.65
C VAL A 4 -9.88 23.77 4.28
N GLY A 5 -10.09 24.54 3.21
CA GLY A 5 -10.04 24.08 1.82
C GLY A 5 -11.34 23.45 1.32
N ASP A 6 -11.26 22.52 0.35
CA ASP A 6 -12.39 21.84 -0.30
C ASP A 6 -12.89 20.59 0.48
N ARG A 7 -12.40 20.37 1.71
CA ARG A 7 -12.67 19.19 2.54
C ARG A 7 -13.45 19.56 3.80
N LEU A 8 -14.44 18.74 4.16
CA LEU A 8 -15.25 18.88 5.37
C LEU A 8 -14.66 18.00 6.48
N PHE A 9 -14.43 18.57 7.67
CA PHE A 9 -13.93 17.82 8.83
C PHE A 9 -15.05 17.55 9.84
N VAL A 10 -15.01 16.36 10.49
CA VAL A 10 -15.92 16.08 11.60
C VAL A 10 -15.58 16.94 12.81
N GLU A 11 -16.61 17.51 13.45
CA GLU A 11 -16.43 18.16 14.75
C GLU A 11 -16.23 17.10 15.84
N VAL A 12 -15.03 17.07 16.41
CA VAL A 12 -14.71 16.18 17.52
C VAL A 12 -15.09 16.88 18.83
N PRO A 13 -16.02 16.31 19.63
CA PRO A 13 -16.47 16.92 20.88
C PRO A 13 -15.30 17.19 21.85
N GLY A 14 -15.29 18.37 22.47
CA GLY A 14 -14.22 18.80 23.37
C GLY A 14 -13.02 19.42 22.65
N GLY A 15 -12.10 20.02 23.40
CA GLY A 15 -10.87 20.65 22.86
C GLY A 15 -9.61 19.78 22.98
N LYS A 16 -9.77 18.49 23.29
CA LYS A 16 -8.64 17.60 23.56
C LYS A 16 -8.14 16.93 22.27
N THR A 17 -6.84 16.63 22.27
CA THR A 17 -6.20 15.77 21.27
C THR A 17 -6.36 14.31 21.68
N HIS A 18 -6.74 13.44 20.74
CA HIS A 18 -6.94 12.01 20.96
C HIS A 18 -5.76 11.19 20.45
N GLU A 19 -5.31 10.25 21.27
CA GLU A 19 -4.29 9.27 20.86
C GLU A 19 -4.95 8.07 20.18
N LEU A 20 -4.50 7.80 18.96
CA LEU A 20 -4.82 6.62 18.16
C LEU A 20 -3.78 5.52 18.42
N PRO A 21 -4.12 4.25 18.18
CA PRO A 21 -3.15 3.15 18.20
C PRO A 21 -1.91 3.45 17.33
N PRO A 22 -0.74 2.87 17.65
CA PRO A 22 0.45 3.01 16.80
C PRO A 22 0.25 2.31 15.45
N LEU A 23 0.75 2.92 14.38
CA LEU A 23 0.82 2.33 13.05
C LEU A 23 2.07 1.44 12.97
N LEU A 24 1.86 0.13 12.88
CA LEU A 24 2.92 -0.87 12.83
C LEU A 24 3.26 -1.20 11.38
N VAL A 25 4.44 -0.78 10.92
CA VAL A 25 4.89 -0.97 9.52
C VAL A 25 5.94 -2.06 9.46
N LYS A 26 5.87 -2.91 8.43
CA LYS A 26 6.93 -3.88 8.09
C LYS A 26 7.66 -3.41 6.84
N THR A 27 8.95 -3.15 6.93
CA THR A 27 9.83 -2.98 5.78
C THR A 27 10.28 -4.37 5.28
N VAL A 28 10.48 -4.48 3.97
CA VAL A 28 10.84 -5.74 3.33
C VAL A 28 12.32 -6.03 3.64
N PRO A 29 12.69 -7.22 4.16
CA PRO A 29 14.09 -7.56 4.42
C PRO A 29 14.84 -7.79 3.09
N GLU A 30 15.94 -7.07 2.89
CA GLU A 30 16.53 -6.84 1.56
C GLU A 30 17.39 -7.99 1.03
N VAL A 31 18.31 -8.58 1.81
CA VAL A 31 19.44 -9.29 1.15
C VAL A 31 19.18 -10.77 0.83
N LYS A 32 18.81 -11.61 1.82
CA LYS A 32 18.68 -13.07 1.60
C LYS A 32 17.49 -13.49 0.73
N ARG A 33 16.48 -12.61 0.61
CA ARG A 33 15.33 -12.87 -0.26
C ARG A 33 15.62 -12.49 -1.71
N LEU A 34 16.53 -11.54 -1.94
CA LEU A 34 16.89 -11.07 -3.28
C LEU A 34 17.49 -12.20 -4.12
N ASP A 35 18.48 -12.93 -3.59
CA ASP A 35 19.16 -14.02 -4.31
C ASP A 35 18.17 -15.11 -4.77
N LYS A 36 17.23 -15.46 -3.88
CA LYS A 36 16.18 -16.44 -4.20
C LYS A 36 15.19 -15.89 -5.23
N MET A 37 14.82 -14.61 -5.14
CA MET A 37 13.92 -13.96 -6.10
C MET A 37 14.58 -13.81 -7.47
N MET A 38 15.87 -13.53 -7.52
CA MET A 38 16.64 -13.47 -8.76
C MET A 38 16.66 -14.82 -9.48
N GLY A 39 16.92 -15.91 -8.78
CA GLY A 39 16.87 -17.26 -9.38
C GLY A 39 15.48 -17.58 -9.94
N VAL A 40 14.43 -17.20 -9.21
CA VAL A 40 13.04 -17.38 -9.66
C VAL A 40 12.72 -16.52 -10.89
N ALA A 41 13.19 -15.26 -10.92
CA ALA A 41 12.97 -14.35 -12.03
C ALA A 41 13.68 -14.80 -13.31
N ALA A 42 14.90 -15.33 -13.18
CA ALA A 42 15.63 -15.92 -14.30
C ALA A 42 14.86 -17.11 -14.91
N GLU A 43 14.34 -18.01 -14.06
CA GLU A 43 13.50 -19.14 -14.52
C GLU A 43 12.22 -18.66 -15.24
N ILE A 44 11.58 -17.58 -14.77
CA ILE A 44 10.38 -17.02 -15.42
C ILE A 44 10.73 -16.49 -16.81
N ILE A 45 11.83 -15.75 -16.95
CA ILE A 45 12.25 -15.17 -18.22
C ILE A 45 12.58 -16.25 -19.26
N GLU A 46 13.20 -17.35 -18.82
CA GLU A 46 13.46 -18.50 -19.67
C GLU A 46 12.17 -19.23 -20.09
N GLN A 47 11.18 -19.33 -19.19
CA GLN A 47 9.91 -20.01 -19.47
C GLN A 47 8.96 -19.19 -20.35
N GLU A 48 8.94 -17.87 -20.19
CA GLU A 48 8.03 -16.96 -20.91
C GLU A 48 8.62 -16.45 -22.25
N ASP A 49 9.85 -16.86 -22.62
CA ASP A 49 10.58 -16.42 -23.82
C ASP A 49 10.55 -14.88 -24.00
N MET A 50 10.77 -14.18 -22.89
CA MET A 50 10.60 -12.71 -22.80
C MET A 50 11.65 -11.91 -23.56
N VAL A 51 12.69 -12.57 -24.10
CA VAL A 51 13.74 -11.95 -24.90
C VAL A 51 13.49 -12.31 -26.37
N PRO A 52 12.82 -11.43 -27.14
CA PRO A 52 12.60 -11.71 -28.55
C PRO A 52 13.96 -11.85 -29.26
N PRO A 53 14.12 -12.87 -30.13
CA PRO A 53 15.35 -13.06 -30.88
C PRO A 53 15.55 -11.86 -31.81
N LEU A 54 16.57 -11.05 -31.56
CA LEU A 54 16.95 -9.98 -32.46
C LEU A 54 17.73 -10.58 -33.64
N ALA A 55 17.59 -10.00 -34.83
CA ALA A 55 18.42 -10.40 -35.97
C ALA A 55 19.93 -10.26 -35.68
N ALA A 56 20.29 -9.40 -34.71
CA ALA A 56 21.64 -9.28 -34.18
C ALA A 56 22.10 -10.51 -33.36
N ASP A 57 21.19 -11.31 -32.82
CA ASP A 57 21.50 -12.43 -31.91
C ASP A 57 22.07 -13.65 -32.65
N LEU A 58 21.88 -13.72 -33.96
CA LEU A 58 22.55 -14.68 -34.85
C LEU A 58 24.04 -14.35 -35.02
N ILE A 59 24.46 -13.13 -34.69
CA ILE A 59 25.83 -12.60 -34.84
C ILE A 59 26.42 -12.22 -33.48
N ALA A 60 25.59 -11.93 -32.49
CA ALA A 60 25.99 -11.53 -31.15
C ALA A 60 26.44 -12.74 -30.32
N ALA A 61 27.46 -12.53 -29.50
CA ALA A 61 27.90 -13.54 -28.56
C ALA A 61 26.76 -13.91 -27.61
N GLU A 62 26.65 -15.20 -27.27
CA GLU A 62 25.72 -15.77 -26.28
C GLU A 62 25.70 -14.93 -24.97
N GLU A 63 26.84 -14.35 -24.60
CA GLU A 63 27.03 -13.42 -23.49
C GLU A 63 26.11 -12.18 -23.54
N THR A 64 25.77 -11.66 -24.72
CA THR A 64 24.90 -10.47 -24.88
C THR A 64 23.42 -10.80 -24.68
N VAL A 65 23.01 -12.03 -24.99
CA VAL A 65 21.65 -12.53 -24.72
C VAL A 65 21.50 -12.76 -23.23
N GLU A 66 22.48 -13.41 -22.60
CA GLU A 66 22.50 -13.66 -21.15
C GLU A 66 22.50 -12.36 -20.33
N ARG A 67 23.22 -11.33 -20.79
CA ARG A 67 23.19 -10.01 -20.14
C ARG A 67 21.78 -9.38 -20.16
N ARG A 68 21.07 -9.45 -21.28
CA ARG A 68 19.70 -8.92 -21.39
C ARG A 68 18.71 -9.68 -20.53
N LYS A 69 18.84 -11.00 -20.43
CA LYS A 69 18.03 -11.81 -19.50
C LYS A 69 18.26 -11.38 -18.05
N MET A 70 19.52 -11.15 -17.67
CA MET A 70 19.85 -10.67 -16.33
C MET A 70 19.25 -9.29 -16.04
N ASP A 71 19.36 -8.35 -16.98
CA ASP A 71 18.78 -7.01 -16.83
C ASP A 71 17.24 -7.05 -16.70
N LEU A 72 16.57 -7.93 -17.46
CA LEU A 72 15.13 -8.18 -17.32
C LEU A 72 14.79 -8.81 -15.97
N ALA A 73 15.60 -9.75 -15.48
CA ALA A 73 15.38 -10.41 -14.20
C ALA A 73 15.46 -9.39 -13.05
N LEU A 74 16.44 -8.49 -13.09
CA LEU A 74 16.58 -7.41 -12.13
C LEU A 74 15.35 -6.49 -12.15
N ASN A 75 14.92 -6.05 -13.33
CA ASN A 75 13.72 -5.22 -13.46
C ASN A 75 12.47 -5.90 -12.90
N LEU A 76 12.30 -7.21 -13.14
CA LEU A 76 11.17 -7.98 -12.63
C LEU A 76 11.17 -8.05 -11.09
N VAL A 77 12.34 -8.35 -10.51
CA VAL A 77 12.53 -8.41 -9.06
C VAL A 77 12.25 -7.04 -8.43
N ASP A 78 12.81 -5.96 -8.97
CA ASP A 78 12.61 -4.60 -8.46
C ASP A 78 11.13 -4.18 -8.49
N GLN A 79 10.44 -4.46 -9.60
CA GLN A 79 9.01 -4.19 -9.71
C GLN A 79 8.20 -4.97 -8.68
N TYR A 80 8.51 -6.25 -8.50
CA TYR A 80 7.82 -7.10 -7.54
C TYR A 80 8.11 -6.68 -6.08
N LEU A 81 9.34 -6.27 -5.76
CA LEU A 81 9.69 -5.72 -4.45
C LEU A 81 8.97 -4.40 -4.16
N GLY A 82 8.85 -3.53 -5.17
CA GLY A 82 8.05 -2.32 -5.07
C GLY A 82 6.58 -2.63 -4.78
N LEU A 83 5.99 -3.63 -5.43
CA LEU A 83 4.63 -4.10 -5.17
C LEU A 83 4.49 -4.70 -3.78
N LEU A 84 5.44 -5.52 -3.33
CA LEU A 84 5.46 -6.07 -1.97
C LEU A 84 5.48 -4.96 -0.91
N SER A 85 6.30 -3.94 -1.12
CA SER A 85 6.38 -2.79 -0.21
C SER A 85 5.04 -2.05 -0.14
N HIS A 86 4.39 -1.81 -1.28
CA HIS A 86 3.02 -1.26 -1.31
C HIS A 86 2.03 -2.17 -0.57
N TRP A 87 2.10 -3.49 -0.78
CA TRP A 87 1.18 -4.43 -0.15
C TRP A 87 1.36 -4.46 1.38
N HIS A 88 2.60 -4.46 1.88
CA HIS A 88 2.89 -4.43 3.32
C HIS A 88 2.39 -3.16 3.99
N TRP A 89 2.57 -2.01 3.35
CA TRP A 89 1.97 -0.75 3.82
C TRP A 89 0.44 -0.83 3.81
N GLY A 90 -0.16 -1.41 2.78
CA GLY A 90 -1.60 -1.62 2.72
C GLY A 90 -2.12 -2.48 3.87
N ASP A 91 -1.43 -3.59 4.17
CA ASP A 91 -1.76 -4.48 5.29
C ASP A 91 -1.67 -3.75 6.64
N ALA A 92 -0.58 -3.00 6.85
CA ALA A 92 -0.37 -2.18 8.04
C ALA A 92 -1.49 -1.13 8.22
N VAL A 93 -1.82 -0.40 7.16
CA VAL A 93 -2.85 0.65 7.20
C VAL A 93 -4.24 0.06 7.44
N VAL A 94 -4.61 -1.01 6.74
CA VAL A 94 -5.93 -1.65 6.91
C VAL A 94 -6.09 -2.22 8.32
N GLU A 95 -5.05 -2.84 8.87
CA GLU A 95 -5.08 -3.33 10.25
C GLU A 95 -5.11 -2.18 11.25
N TRP A 96 -4.36 -1.11 11.02
CA TRP A 96 -4.38 0.09 11.86
C TRP A 96 -5.75 0.76 11.88
N ILE A 97 -6.44 0.85 10.73
CA ILE A 97 -7.83 1.33 10.66
C ILE A 97 -8.73 0.48 11.55
N ARG A 98 -8.60 -0.86 11.48
CA ARG A 98 -9.37 -1.78 12.34
C ARG A 98 -9.12 -1.54 13.83
N GLN A 99 -7.88 -1.27 14.22
CA GLN A 99 -7.53 -0.94 15.62
C GLN A 99 -8.11 0.41 16.04
N CYS A 100 -8.10 1.40 15.14
CA CYS A 100 -8.74 2.70 15.37
C CYS A 100 -10.26 2.55 15.55
N GLU A 101 -10.91 1.74 14.72
CA GLU A 101 -12.35 1.44 14.82
C GLU A 101 -12.71 0.84 16.19
N ILE A 102 -11.92 -0.12 16.67
CA ILE A 102 -12.10 -0.70 18.02
C ILE A 102 -11.94 0.37 19.10
N THR A 103 -10.91 1.21 18.98
CA THR A 103 -10.62 2.29 19.94
C THR A 103 -11.76 3.32 19.98
N PHE A 104 -12.32 3.69 18.82
CA PHE A 104 -13.47 4.60 18.73
C PHE A 104 -14.73 3.94 19.27
N GLY A 105 -14.93 2.64 19.00
CA GLY A 105 -16.02 1.87 19.58
C GLY A 105 -15.98 1.83 21.11
N ALA A 106 -14.79 1.78 21.71
CA ALA A 106 -14.61 1.80 23.16
C ALA A 106 -14.81 3.18 23.81
N ARG A 107 -14.54 4.28 23.08
CA ARG A 107 -14.58 5.65 23.60
C ARG A 107 -15.88 6.36 23.24
N VAL A 108 -16.70 6.71 24.24
CA VAL A 108 -18.02 7.34 24.05
C VAL A 108 -17.93 8.63 23.22
N GLU A 109 -16.89 9.44 23.41
CA GLU A 109 -16.66 10.71 22.71
C GLU A 109 -16.41 10.53 21.20
N LEU A 110 -15.84 9.40 20.80
CA LEU A 110 -15.43 9.12 19.41
C LEU A 110 -16.37 8.14 18.71
N ARG A 111 -17.16 7.36 19.46
CA ARG A 111 -18.06 6.32 18.94
C ARG A 111 -19.04 6.86 17.89
N ASN A 112 -19.51 8.09 18.05
CA ASN A 112 -20.45 8.70 17.12
C ASN A 112 -19.80 9.14 15.80
N LEU A 113 -18.48 9.33 15.76
CA LEU A 113 -17.77 9.79 14.57
C LEU A 113 -17.74 8.73 13.45
N LEU A 114 -17.88 7.44 13.76
CA LEU A 114 -17.84 6.36 12.77
C LEU A 114 -19.23 5.79 12.44
N ARG A 115 -20.30 6.34 13.01
CA ARG A 115 -21.67 5.84 12.76
C ARG A 115 -22.22 6.46 11.49
N SER A 116 -22.48 5.63 10.47
CA SER A 116 -23.13 6.05 9.22
C SER A 116 -24.49 6.71 9.42
N ASP A 117 -25.18 6.35 10.51
CA ASP A 117 -26.54 6.81 10.81
C ASP A 117 -26.58 8.20 11.49
N VAL A 118 -25.40 8.76 11.82
CA VAL A 118 -25.26 10.06 12.48
C VAL A 118 -24.40 10.95 11.60
N TRP A 119 -24.87 12.16 11.32
CA TRP A 119 -24.12 13.13 10.52
C TRP A 119 -23.58 14.25 11.42
N PRO A 120 -22.33 14.72 11.22
CA PRO A 120 -21.31 14.25 10.26
C PRO A 120 -20.57 12.98 10.76
N HIS A 121 -20.23 12.08 9.84
CA HIS A 121 -19.41 10.90 10.14
C HIS A 121 -18.16 10.82 9.26
N ALA A 122 -17.15 10.16 9.80
CA ALA A 122 -15.90 9.82 9.16
C ALA A 122 -15.96 8.37 8.67
N GLY A 123 -15.57 8.16 7.41
CA GLY A 123 -15.49 6.86 6.76
C GLY A 123 -14.13 6.22 6.95
N ARG A 124 -13.97 4.96 6.53
CA ARG A 124 -12.66 4.27 6.64
C ARG A 124 -11.57 4.95 5.81
N SER A 125 -11.95 5.58 4.69
CA SER A 125 -11.05 6.39 3.86
C SER A 125 -10.50 7.62 4.58
N SER A 126 -11.23 8.17 5.56
CA SER A 126 -10.78 9.34 6.33
C SER A 126 -9.48 9.08 7.10
N PHE A 127 -9.20 7.82 7.48
CA PHE A 127 -7.93 7.42 8.08
C PHE A 127 -6.79 7.45 7.07
N VAL A 128 -7.04 7.08 5.82
CA VAL A 128 -6.04 7.18 4.75
C VAL A 128 -5.73 8.65 4.48
N THR A 129 -6.75 9.48 4.38
CA THR A 129 -6.60 10.95 4.26
C THR A 129 -5.86 11.54 5.47
N LEU A 130 -6.14 11.08 6.69
CA LEU A 130 -5.45 11.51 7.90
C LEU A 130 -3.93 11.20 7.85
N LEU A 131 -3.54 10.05 7.29
CA LEU A 131 -2.13 9.70 7.09
C LEU A 131 -1.46 10.63 6.06
N GLU A 132 -2.17 10.96 4.98
CA GLU A 132 -1.70 11.90 3.95
C GLU A 132 -1.55 13.32 4.50
N ASP A 133 -2.56 13.81 5.22
CA ASP A 133 -2.57 15.15 5.82
C ASP A 133 -1.49 15.30 6.90
N LYS A 134 -1.10 14.20 7.55
CA LYS A 134 0.05 14.16 8.48
C LYS A 134 1.40 13.96 7.80
N ALA A 135 1.44 13.88 6.48
CA ALA A 135 2.66 13.69 5.68
C ALA A 135 3.52 12.53 6.21
N VAL A 136 2.88 11.38 6.47
CA VAL A 136 3.58 10.17 6.94
C VAL A 136 4.65 9.78 5.92
N LYS A 137 5.88 9.54 6.40
CA LYS A 137 6.99 9.10 5.55
C LYS A 137 6.79 7.64 5.15
N THR A 138 6.53 7.41 3.87
CA THR A 138 6.21 6.08 3.30
C THR A 138 7.27 5.54 2.34
N GLU A 139 8.47 6.13 2.31
CA GLU A 139 9.60 5.67 1.47
C GLU A 139 9.22 5.50 -0.01
N GLY A 140 8.37 6.39 -0.54
CA GLY A 140 7.91 6.36 -1.94
C GLY A 140 6.64 5.52 -2.19
N VAL A 141 6.06 4.90 -1.17
CA VAL A 141 4.79 4.16 -1.29
C VAL A 141 3.60 5.12 -1.29
N ARG A 142 2.72 4.99 -2.29
CA ARG A 142 1.44 5.71 -2.35
C ARG A 142 0.38 4.97 -1.54
N LEU A 143 -0.17 5.61 -0.50
CA LEU A 143 -1.08 4.97 0.46
C LEU A 143 -2.39 4.47 -0.18
N GLU A 144 -3.01 5.25 -1.06
CA GLU A 144 -4.21 4.82 -1.80
C GLU A 144 -3.97 3.50 -2.55
N LYS A 145 -2.85 3.44 -3.27
CA LYS A 145 -2.44 2.26 -4.02
C LYS A 145 -2.07 1.10 -3.10
N ALA A 146 -1.39 1.36 -1.99
CA ALA A 146 -1.05 0.37 -0.98
C ALA A 146 -2.32 -0.31 -0.43
N VAL A 147 -3.27 0.50 0.03
CA VAL A 147 -4.57 0.04 0.53
C VAL A 147 -5.34 -0.71 -0.56
N GLY A 148 -5.40 -0.16 -1.77
CA GLY A 148 -6.04 -0.80 -2.91
C GLY A 148 -5.48 -2.18 -3.23
N LEU A 149 -4.15 -2.33 -3.21
CA LEU A 149 -3.49 -3.62 -3.43
C LEU A 149 -3.81 -4.61 -2.32
N ARG A 150 -3.86 -4.16 -1.06
CA ARG A 150 -4.25 -5.00 0.08
C ARG A 150 -5.73 -5.40 0.06
N LEU A 151 -6.60 -4.55 -0.45
CA LEU A 151 -8.02 -4.85 -0.64
C LEU A 151 -8.22 -5.89 -1.74
N ALA A 152 -7.43 -5.80 -2.82
CA ALA A 152 -7.46 -6.78 -3.91
C ALA A 152 -6.87 -8.15 -3.47
N PHE A 153 -5.83 -8.15 -2.64
CA PHE A 153 -5.11 -9.37 -2.25
C PHE A 153 -4.97 -9.51 -0.74
N ARG A 154 -5.53 -10.59 -0.19
CA ARG A 154 -5.35 -10.96 1.23
C ARG A 154 -3.90 -11.33 1.56
N GLN A 155 -3.17 -11.87 0.59
CA GLN A 155 -1.74 -12.16 0.64
C GLN A 155 -1.17 -11.87 -0.74
N MET A 156 0.05 -11.33 -0.81
CA MET A 156 0.68 -11.08 -2.10
C MET A 156 0.91 -12.40 -2.85
N PRO A 157 0.48 -12.53 -4.11
CA PRO A 157 0.76 -13.72 -4.91
C PRO A 157 2.28 -13.88 -5.09
N PRO A 158 2.82 -15.11 -5.05
CA PRO A 158 4.23 -15.35 -5.37
C PRO A 158 4.58 -14.80 -6.76
N ILE A 159 5.83 -14.34 -6.93
CA ILE A 159 6.34 -13.82 -8.22
C ILE A 159 6.13 -14.80 -9.39
N ARG A 160 6.22 -16.12 -9.13
CA ARG A 160 5.96 -17.19 -10.13
C ARG A 160 4.53 -17.22 -10.66
N CYS A 161 3.59 -16.61 -9.97
CA CYS A 161 2.19 -16.55 -10.38
C CYS A 161 1.87 -15.26 -11.14
N CYS A 162 2.85 -14.38 -11.34
CA CYS A 162 2.66 -13.10 -11.97
C CYS A 162 3.50 -13.04 -13.25
N SER A 163 2.83 -12.94 -14.41
CA SER A 163 3.53 -12.53 -15.63
C SER A 163 3.97 -11.08 -15.54
N ASP A 164 4.95 -10.69 -16.35
CA ASP A 164 5.42 -9.31 -16.45
C ASP A 164 4.27 -8.32 -16.76
N GLN A 165 3.40 -8.66 -17.71
CA GLN A 165 2.24 -7.85 -18.11
C GLN A 165 1.24 -7.72 -16.96
N PHE A 166 1.06 -8.78 -16.18
CA PHE A 166 0.18 -8.77 -15.02
C PHE A 166 0.75 -7.87 -13.90
N LEU A 167 2.07 -7.86 -13.68
CA LEU A 167 2.69 -6.95 -12.71
C LEU A 167 2.49 -5.48 -13.08
N PHE A 168 2.61 -5.12 -14.37
CA PHE A 168 2.28 -3.76 -14.83
C PHE A 168 0.82 -3.40 -14.62
N TYR A 169 -0.10 -4.33 -14.93
CA TYR A 169 -1.53 -4.12 -14.73
C TYR A 169 -1.92 -3.98 -13.25
N LEU A 170 -1.35 -4.83 -12.38
CA LEU A 170 -1.48 -4.79 -10.92
C LEU A 170 -1.09 -3.42 -10.37
N ASN A 171 0.05 -2.91 -10.82
CA ASN A 171 0.67 -1.71 -10.30
C ASN A 171 -0.16 -0.44 -10.58
N ASN A 172 -0.97 -0.43 -11.64
CA ASN A 172 -1.68 0.75 -12.09
C ASN A 172 -3.21 0.62 -11.97
N SER A 173 -3.80 -0.43 -12.51
CA SER A 173 -5.26 -0.53 -12.66
C SER A 173 -5.93 -1.18 -11.45
N VAL A 174 -5.46 -2.37 -11.06
CA VAL A 174 -6.13 -3.19 -10.03
C VAL A 174 -6.18 -2.46 -8.69
N ALA A 175 -5.02 -1.98 -8.22
CA ALA A 175 -4.93 -1.29 -6.94
C ALA A 175 -5.80 -0.01 -6.91
N GLN A 176 -5.75 0.79 -7.97
CA GLN A 176 -6.51 2.03 -8.04
C GLN A 176 -8.03 1.77 -8.10
N SER A 177 -8.45 0.79 -8.90
CA SER A 177 -9.87 0.41 -9.02
C SER A 177 -10.41 -0.16 -7.70
N ALA A 178 -9.64 -1.02 -7.03
CA ALA A 178 -10.00 -1.56 -5.72
C ALA A 178 -10.15 -0.46 -4.67
N TYR A 179 -9.20 0.48 -4.60
CA TYR A 179 -9.27 1.61 -3.66
C TYR A 179 -10.48 2.50 -3.94
N ARG A 180 -10.73 2.88 -5.20
CA ARG A 180 -11.87 3.71 -5.59
C ARG A 180 -13.21 3.03 -5.28
N THR A 181 -13.30 1.73 -5.53
CA THR A 181 -14.50 0.95 -5.22
C THR A 181 -14.76 0.95 -3.72
N TRP A 182 -13.72 0.72 -2.90
CA TRP A 182 -13.81 0.76 -1.45
C TRP A 182 -14.16 2.15 -0.89
N LEU A 183 -13.58 3.21 -1.48
CA LEU A 183 -13.92 4.60 -1.15
C LEU A 183 -15.42 4.86 -1.38
N ASN A 184 -15.95 4.43 -2.53
CA ASN A 184 -17.34 4.63 -2.92
C ASN A 184 -18.35 3.75 -2.17
N MET A 185 -17.91 2.72 -1.44
CA MET A 185 -18.80 1.91 -0.58
C MET A 185 -19.26 2.67 0.66
N THR A 186 -18.59 3.76 1.03
CA THR A 186 -19.02 4.59 2.16
C THR A 186 -19.96 5.69 1.64
N PRO A 187 -21.19 5.82 2.17
CA PRO A 187 -22.16 6.78 1.67
C PRO A 187 -21.66 8.22 1.83
N ASN A 188 -21.80 9.01 0.76
CA ASN A 188 -21.48 10.45 0.80
C ASN A 188 -22.51 11.22 1.64
N PRO A 189 -22.09 12.31 2.33
CA PRO A 189 -20.74 12.86 2.36
C PRO A 189 -19.90 12.30 3.52
N ILE A 190 -18.66 11.89 3.21
CA ILE A 190 -17.67 11.46 4.20
C ILE A 190 -16.92 12.70 4.68
N SER A 191 -17.02 13.02 5.97
CA SER A 191 -16.17 14.05 6.57
C SER A 191 -14.80 13.45 6.94
N SER A 192 -13.73 14.20 6.76
CA SER A 192 -12.37 13.80 7.12
C SER A 192 -12.12 13.94 8.62
N LEU A 193 -11.17 13.15 9.14
CA LEU A 193 -10.71 13.29 10.53
C LEU A 193 -9.75 14.49 10.63
N PRO A 194 -9.97 15.45 11.53
CA PRO A 194 -9.11 16.61 11.67
C PRO A 194 -7.69 16.23 12.14
N PRO A 195 -6.63 16.48 11.36
CA PRO A 195 -5.27 15.99 11.66
C PRO A 195 -4.69 16.53 12.97
N GLU A 196 -5.02 17.75 13.36
CA GLU A 196 -4.59 18.39 14.61
C GLU A 196 -5.22 17.77 15.86
N ARG A 197 -6.36 17.08 15.71
CA ARG A 197 -7.10 16.44 16.81
C ARG A 197 -6.65 15.02 17.11
N PHE A 198 -5.85 14.40 16.24
CA PHE A 198 -5.39 13.02 16.41
C PHE A 198 -3.86 12.91 16.42
N ARG A 199 -3.32 12.03 17.28
CA ARG A 199 -1.89 11.68 17.33
C ARG A 199 -1.72 10.17 17.31
N PHE A 200 -0.67 9.70 16.65
CA PHE A 200 -0.22 8.31 16.70
C PHE A 200 1.29 8.27 16.49
N GLN A 201 1.88 7.14 16.85
CA GLN A 201 3.27 6.82 16.56
C GLN A 201 3.35 5.86 15.38
N ILE A 202 4.43 5.95 14.61
CA ILE A 202 4.76 4.97 13.56
C ILE A 202 5.89 4.12 14.11
N VAL A 203 5.70 2.81 14.12
CA VAL A 203 6.68 1.85 14.63
C VAL A 203 7.09 0.93 13.49
N ASN A 204 8.37 0.91 13.16
CA ASN A 204 8.93 -0.06 12.24
C ASN A 204 9.15 -1.38 13.00
N MET A 205 8.47 -2.43 12.56
CA MET A 205 8.50 -3.77 13.17
C MET A 205 9.56 -4.69 12.53
N SER A 206 10.35 -4.16 11.62
CA SER A 206 11.45 -4.88 10.97
C SER A 206 12.61 -4.90 11.95
N LEU A 207 13.05 -6.10 12.32
CA LEU A 207 14.13 -6.27 13.28
C LEU A 207 15.37 -5.53 12.77
N ASP A 208 15.85 -4.54 13.53
CA ASP A 208 17.24 -4.10 13.46
C ASP A 208 18.11 -5.30 13.83
N VAL A 209 18.55 -6.04 12.81
CA VAL A 209 19.60 -7.04 12.98
C VAL A 209 20.90 -6.26 13.09
N HIS A 210 21.22 -5.85 14.31
CA HIS A 210 22.59 -5.49 14.69
C HIS A 210 23.55 -6.66 14.46
#